data_AF-A0A1Y5HL23-F1
#
_entry.id   AF-A0A1Y5HL23-F1
#
_cell.length_a   1.000
_cell.length_b   1.000
_cell.length_c   1.000
_cell.angle_alpha   90.00
_cell.angle_beta   90.00
_cell.angle_gamma   90.00
#
_symmetry.space_group_name_H-M   'P 1'
#
loop_
_entity.id
_entity.type
_entity.pdbx_description
1 polymer ?
#
loop_
_entity_poly.entity_id
_entity_poly.type
_entity_poly.pdbx_seq_one_letter_code
_entity_poly.pdbx_strand_id
1 'polypeptide(L)' 'MSQGWSKAKLTLVLYPFGAGAAAVNIFFASLITSWIGWPVLPPEVSIVIGMVLGVPLTYAFACHIHKLMQQ' A
#
# COMPACT_ATOMS: atom_id res chain seq x y z
N MET A 1 -7.83 10.47 -29.28
CA MET A 1 -8.26 9.59 -28.16
C MET A 1 -7.44 10.00 -26.96
N SER A 2 -8.05 10.63 -25.95
CA SER A 2 -7.30 11.09 -24.77
C SER A 2 -6.56 9.89 -24.19
N GLN A 3 -5.23 9.96 -24.11
CA GLN A 3 -4.39 8.92 -23.51
C GLN A 3 -4.70 8.89 -22.00
N GLY A 4 -5.82 8.25 -21.64
CA GLY A 4 -6.15 7.97 -20.25
C GLY A 4 -5.01 7.16 -19.63
N TRP A 5 -4.63 7.50 -18.40
CA TRP A 5 -3.61 6.75 -17.69
C TRP A 5 -4.02 5.28 -17.56
N SER A 6 -3.19 4.35 -18.07
CA SER A 6 -3.41 2.92 -17.87
C SER A 6 -3.32 2.56 -16.38
N LYS A 7 -4.11 1.56 -15.95
CA LYS A 7 -4.09 1.02 -14.57
C LYS A 7 -2.68 0.71 -14.09
N ALA A 8 -1.87 0.08 -14.95
CA ALA A 8 -0.49 -0.27 -14.62
C ALA A 8 0.38 0.97 -14.36
N LYS A 9 0.18 2.05 -15.13
CA LYS A 9 0.91 3.31 -14.97
C LYS A 9 0.50 4.03 -13.68
N LEU A 10 -0.80 4.02 -13.36
CA LEU A 10 -1.32 4.50 -12.09
C LEU A 10 -0.73 3.72 -10.91
N THR A 11 -0.74 2.39 -10.98
CA THR A 11 -0.15 1.54 -9.93
C THR A 11 1.32 1.84 -9.73
N LEU A 12 2.11 1.97 -10.80
CA LEU A 12 3.55 2.19 -10.70
C LEU A 12 3.89 3.53 -10.05
N VAL A 13 3.15 4.60 -10.36
CA VAL A 13 3.33 5.93 -9.75
C VAL A 13 2.81 5.97 -8.31
N LEU A 14 1.73 5.25 -8.00
CA LEU A 14 1.15 5.21 -6.66
C LEU A 14 1.86 4.22 -5.73
N TYR A 15 2.64 3.28 -6.28
CA TYR A 15 3.28 2.21 -5.52
C TYR A 15 4.17 2.69 -4.37
N PRO A 16 5.08 3.69 -4.52
CA PRO A 16 5.87 4.16 -3.39
C PRO A 16 5.00 4.70 -2.24
N PHE A 17 3.87 5.33 -2.57
CA PHE A 17 2.93 5.82 -1.57
C PHE A 17 2.15 4.68 -0.92
N GLY A 18 1.65 3.72 -1.70
CA GLY A 18 0.91 2.57 -1.18
C GLY A 18 1.77 1.64 -0.34
N ALA A 19 3.01 1.37 -0.77
CA ALA A 19 4.00 0.60 -0.01
C ALA A 19 4.41 1.31 1.28
N GLY A 20 4.65 2.63 1.23
CA GLY A 20 4.94 3.43 2.41
C GLY A 20 3.78 3.45 3.41
N ALA A 21 2.56 3.66 2.93
CA ALA A 21 1.36 3.60 3.75
C ALA A 21 1.19 2.21 4.40
N ALA A 22 1.37 1.13 3.63
CA ALA A 22 1.31 -0.22 4.16
C ALA A 22 2.37 -0.45 5.24
N ALA A 23 3.63 -0.07 5.00
CA ALA A 23 4.71 -0.24 5.97
C ALA A 23 4.42 0.46 7.31
N VAL A 24 3.97 1.72 7.27
CA VAL A 24 3.62 2.49 8.47
C VAL A 24 2.44 1.85 9.21
N ASN A 25 1.40 1.44 8.48
CA ASN A 25 0.23 0.80 9.09
C ASN A 25 0.58 -0.56 9.71
N ILE A 26 1.45 -1.36 9.09
CA ILE A 26 1.91 -2.64 9.65
C ILE A 26 2.73 -2.40 10.93
N PHE A 27 3.61 -1.40 10.93
CA PHE A 27 4.35 -1.04 12.14
C PHE A 27 3.40 -0.62 13.27
N PHE A 28 2.44 0.28 12.98
CA PHE A 28 1.44 0.69 13.96
C PHE A 28 0.54 -0.46 14.43
N ALA A 29 0.14 -1.37 13.53
CA ALA A 29 -0.58 -2.57 13.90
C ALA A 29 0.21 -3.41 14.91
N SER A 30 1.54 -3.52 14.73
CA SER A 30 2.40 -4.23 15.68
C SER A 30 2.42 -3.58 17.07
N LEU A 31 2.39 -2.24 17.14
CA LEU A 31 2.29 -1.50 18.41
C LEU A 31 0.94 -1.73 19.10
N ILE A 32 -0.15 -1.83 18.34
CA ILE A 32 -1.48 -2.13 18.90
C ILE A 32 -1.51 -3.57 19.41
N THR A 33 -1.02 -4.53 18.63
CA THR A 33 -0.99 -5.93 19.04
C THR A 33 -0.09 -6.18 20.24
N SER A 34 0.90 -5.31 20.49
CA SER A 34 1.74 -5.41 21.68
C SER A 34 0.97 -5.22 22.98
N TRP A 35 -0.21 -4.59 22.95
CA TRP A 35 -1.08 -4.46 24.12
C TRP A 35 -1.65 -5.81 24.59
N ILE A 36 -1.65 -6.82 23.71
CA ILE A 36 -2.12 -8.19 24.00
C ILE A 36 -0.91 -9.12 24.22
N GLY A 37 0.30 -8.57 24.38
CA GLY A 37 1.53 -9.31 24.69
C GLY A 37 2.29 -9.85 23.46
N TRP A 38 1.91 -9.45 22.25
CA TRP A 38 2.70 -9.78 21.04
C TRP A 38 3.95 -8.90 20.91
N PRO A 39 5.01 -9.43 20.25
CA PRO A 39 6.22 -8.65 20.02
C PRO A 39 5.98 -7.51 19.02
N VAL A 40 6.62 -6.38 19.25
CA VAL A 40 6.65 -5.25 18.31
C VAL A 40 7.53 -5.63 17.11
N LEU A 41 7.05 -5.35 15.89
CA LEU A 41 7.83 -5.62 14.69
C LEU A 41 9.01 -4.64 14.57
N PRO A 42 10.20 -5.11 14.17
CA PRO A 42 11.27 -4.23 13.76
C PRO A 42 10.85 -3.37 12.54
N PRO A 43 11.27 -2.09 12.46
CA PRO A 43 10.91 -1.21 11.35
C PRO A 43 11.30 -1.77 9.98
N GLU A 44 12.43 -2.49 9.89
CA GLU A 44 12.90 -3.09 8.65
C GLU A 44 11.94 -4.18 8.16
N VAL A 45 11.39 -4.97 9.09
CA VAL A 45 10.41 -6.02 8.78
C VAL A 45 9.09 -5.40 8.32
N SER A 46 8.62 -4.35 8.99
CA SER A 46 7.42 -3.62 8.56
C SER A 46 7.57 -3.03 7.15
N ILE A 47 8.75 -2.54 6.79
CA ILE A 47 9.06 -2.06 5.44
C ILE A 47 8.97 -3.19 4.42
N VAL A 48 9.60 -4.34 4.69
CA VAL A 48 9.58 -5.49 3.76
C VAL A 48 8.15 -5.99 3.54
N ILE A 49 7.38 -6.16 4.62
CA ILE A 49 5.97 -6.57 4.52
C ILE A 49 5.17 -5.49 3.78
N GLY A 50 5.42 -4.22 4.07
CA GLY A 50 4.79 -3.08 3.39
C GLY A 50 5.09 -3.01 1.89
N MET A 51 6.30 -3.38 1.45
CA MET A 51 6.61 -3.50 0.01
C MET A 51 5.79 -4.61 -0.64
N VAL A 52 5.78 -5.80 -0.03
CA VAL A 52 5.05 -6.96 -0.58
C VAL A 52 3.54 -6.70 -0.63
N LEU A 53 2.95 -6.24 0.48
CA LEU A 53 1.52 -5.95 0.56
C LEU A 53 1.14 -4.65 -0.16
N GLY A 54 2.08 -3.73 -0.32
CA GLY A 54 1.91 -2.49 -1.06
C GLY A 54 1.52 -2.73 -2.52
N VAL A 55 2.00 -3.82 -3.15
CA VAL A 55 1.66 -4.16 -4.54
C VAL A 55 0.15 -4.39 -4.73
N PRO A 56 -0.49 -5.37 -4.06
CA PRO A 56 -1.92 -5.60 -4.21
C PRO A 56 -2.78 -4.43 -3.71
N LEU A 57 -2.36 -3.76 -2.62
CA LEU A 57 -3.06 -2.58 -2.09
C LEU A 57 -3.09 -1.42 -3.10
N THR A 58 -1.93 -1.11 -3.68
CA THR A 58 -1.80 -0.04 -4.67
C THR A 58 -2.55 -0.38 -5.95
N TYR A 59 -2.52 -1.64 -6.39
CA TYR A 59 -3.26 -2.06 -7.59
C TYR A 59 -4.78 -1.92 -7.41
N ALA A 60 -5.31 -2.34 -6.25
CA ALA A 60 -6.72 -2.17 -5.93
C ALA A 60 -7.11 -0.69 -5.95
N PHE A 61 -6.28 0.18 -5.36
CA PHE A 61 -6.51 1.62 -5.37
C PHE A 61 -6.41 2.23 -6.78
N ALA A 62 -5.42 1.83 -7.58
CA ALA A 62 -5.28 2.27 -8.96
C ALA A 62 -6.47 1.84 -9.84
N CYS A 63 -7.02 0.64 -9.62
CA CYS A 63 -8.24 0.18 -10.28
C CYS A 63 -9.44 1.07 -9.92
N HIS A 64 -9.58 1.45 -8.64
CA HIS A 64 -10.61 2.35 -8.18
C HIS A 64 -10.50 3.74 -8.83
N ILE A 65 -9.31 4.35 -8.82
CA ILE A 65 -9.05 5.64 -9.46
C ILE A 65 -9.32 5.59 -10.96
N HIS A 66 -8.86 4.53 -11.65
CA HIS A 66 -9.13 4.38 -13.07
C HIS A 66 -10.64 4.27 -13.36
N LYS A 67 -11.42 3.63 -12.49
CA LYS A 67 -12.89 3.59 -12.63
C LYS A 67 -13.50 4.98 -12.46
N LEU A 68 -13.05 5.75 -11.46
CA LEU A 68 -13.50 7.13 -11.24
C LEU A 68 -13.17 8.06 -12.42
N MET A 69 -12.01 7.89 -13.06
CA MET A 69 -11.63 8.67 -14.24
C MET A 69 -12.45 8.37 -15.50
N GLN A 70 -13.20 7.26 -15.51
CA GLN A 70 -14.05 6.83 -16.63
C GLN A 70 -15.53 7.21 -16.41
N GLN A 71 -15.86 7.77 -15.24
CA GLN A 71 -17.17 8.33 -14.92
C GLN A 71 -17.20 9.82 -15.26
#